data_AF-A0A562CAE9-F1
#
_entry.id   AF-A0A562CAE9-F1
#
_cell.length_a   1.000
_cell.length_b   1.000
_cell.length_c   1.000
_cell.angle_alpha   90.00
_cell.angle_beta   90.00
_cell.angle_gamma   90.00
#
_symmetry.space_group_name_H-M   'P 1'
#
loop_
_entity.id
_entity.type
_entity.pdbx_description
1 polymer ?
#
loop_
_entity_poly.entity_id
_entity_poly.type
_entity_poly.pdbx_seq_one_letter_code
_entity_poly.pdbx_strand_id
1 'polypeptide(L)'
;MKAKHRRSPGTRLARAMLVGMLAAIALSSAAQTPLAWRQDARGAADVTATVQPVPGDRPAPLPADIQRRPLASSFDVRVFEAMAQALVADQRVPGLAMAIVHDGQVLSARGYGITDVNNAEPVDAHTVFRLASLSKSFAGTLTGMLVAEGALRWDSRVADFMPSLQLADPDAASPSVEA
;
A
#
# COMPACT_ATOMS: atom_id res chain seq x y z
N MET A 1 -68.41 10.92 5.18
CA MET A 1 -67.23 10.11 4.78
C MET A 1 -66.00 10.99 4.63
N LYS A 2 -65.03 10.90 5.55
CA LYS A 2 -63.63 11.35 5.37
C LYS A 2 -62.73 10.46 6.25
N ALA A 3 -61.90 9.63 5.61
CA ALA A 3 -60.94 8.75 6.28
C ALA A 3 -59.70 9.55 6.72
N LYS A 4 -59.35 9.47 8.01
CA LYS A 4 -58.15 10.10 8.58
C LYS A 4 -57.09 9.02 8.77
N HIS A 5 -56.13 8.95 7.84
CA HIS A 5 -54.96 8.06 7.95
C HIS A 5 -54.13 8.42 9.19
N ARG A 6 -54.08 7.51 10.18
CA ARG A 6 -53.10 7.54 11.27
C ARG A 6 -51.81 6.86 10.79
N ARG A 7 -50.74 7.63 10.61
CA ARG A 7 -49.38 7.10 10.38
C ARG A 7 -48.81 6.58 11.70
N SER A 8 -48.27 5.36 11.70
CA SER A 8 -47.69 4.70 12.88
C SER A 8 -46.32 5.29 13.25
N PRO A 9 -45.96 5.41 14.54
CA PRO A 9 -44.69 6.04 14.98
C PRO A 9 -43.47 5.08 14.93
N GLY A 10 -43.66 3.81 14.61
CA GLY A 10 -42.70 2.74 14.88
C GLY A 10 -41.49 2.62 13.94
N THR A 11 -41.46 3.32 12.80
CA THR A 11 -40.41 3.11 11.77
C THR A 11 -39.17 4.00 11.94
N ARG A 12 -39.21 5.03 12.81
CA ARG A 12 -38.07 5.93 13.03
C ARG A 12 -37.08 5.41 14.09
N LEU A 13 -37.56 4.73 15.12
CA LEU A 13 -36.67 4.12 16.13
C LEU A 13 -35.91 2.90 15.60
N ALA A 14 -36.56 2.05 14.79
CA ALA A 14 -35.91 0.87 14.20
C ALA A 14 -34.76 1.23 13.25
N ARG A 15 -34.84 2.37 12.54
CA ARG A 15 -33.76 2.87 11.67
C ARG A 15 -32.60 3.50 12.44
N ALA A 16 -32.86 4.13 13.59
CA ALA A 16 -31.80 4.69 14.43
C ALA A 16 -30.97 3.60 15.11
N MET A 17 -31.59 2.49 15.52
CA MET A 17 -30.87 1.36 16.12
C MET A 17 -29.99 0.58 15.12
N LEU A 18 -30.42 0.48 13.84
CA LEU A 18 -29.64 -0.23 12.80
C LEU A 18 -28.37 0.54 12.39
N VAL A 19 -28.39 1.88 12.39
CA VAL A 19 -27.20 2.71 12.09
C VAL A 19 -26.17 2.67 13.23
N GLY A 20 -26.63 2.63 14.49
CA GLY A 20 -25.74 2.48 15.65
C GLY A 20 -25.01 1.12 15.69
N MET A 21 -25.68 0.04 15.25
CA MET A 21 -25.10 -1.30 15.24
C MET A 21 -24.10 -1.51 14.09
N LEU A 22 -24.24 -0.81 12.95
CA LEU A 22 -23.27 -0.83 11.85
C LEU A 22 -22.00 -0.01 12.16
N ALA A 23 -22.08 1.06 12.95
CA ALA A 23 -20.92 1.81 13.40
C ALA A 23 -20.01 0.98 14.34
N ALA A 24 -20.59 0.09 15.16
CA ALA A 24 -19.83 -0.79 16.06
C ALA A 24 -19.09 -1.93 15.33
N ILE A 25 -19.57 -2.35 14.15
CA ILE A 25 -18.93 -3.41 13.34
C ILE A 25 -17.88 -2.82 12.38
N ALA A 26 -18.00 -1.55 11.98
CA ALA A 26 -16.97 -0.86 11.19
C ALA A 26 -15.74 -0.44 12.02
N LEU A 27 -15.85 -0.34 13.35
CA LEU A 27 -14.72 -0.02 14.24
C LEU A 27 -13.84 -1.22 14.62
N SER A 28 -14.25 -2.46 14.34
CA SER A 28 -13.45 -3.66 14.66
C SER A 28 -12.57 -4.13 13.48
N SER A 29 -12.61 -3.45 12.33
CA SER A 29 -11.78 -3.75 11.16
C SER A 29 -10.76 -2.64 10.87
N ALA A 30 -10.07 -2.19 11.91
CA ALA A 30 -8.73 -1.62 11.79
C ALA A 30 -7.89 -2.33 12.85
N ALA A 31 -7.06 -3.27 12.40
CA ALA A 31 -6.20 -4.10 13.22
C ALA A 31 -5.39 -3.28 14.24
N GLN A 32 -5.89 -3.21 15.47
CA GLN A 32 -5.16 -2.80 16.68
C GLN A 32 -4.71 -4.04 17.46
N THR A 33 -4.31 -5.10 16.78
CA THR A 33 -3.48 -6.13 17.42
C THR A 33 -2.05 -5.59 17.35
N PRO A 34 -1.46 -5.10 18.45
CA PRO A 34 -0.01 -4.94 18.47
C PRO A 34 0.56 -6.33 18.23
N LEU A 35 1.25 -6.52 17.11
CA LEU A 35 2.12 -7.66 16.94
C LEU A 35 3.17 -7.53 18.04
N ALA A 36 3.02 -8.31 19.10
CA ALA A 36 4.03 -8.46 20.12
C ALA A 36 5.20 -9.21 19.49
N TRP A 37 6.08 -8.47 18.80
CA TRP A 37 7.38 -8.98 18.44
C TRP A 37 8.09 -9.31 19.75
N ARG A 38 8.35 -10.60 19.99
CA ARG A 38 9.14 -11.06 21.12
C ARG A 38 10.57 -10.54 20.92
N GLN A 39 10.87 -9.42 21.56
CA GLN A 39 12.22 -8.88 21.67
C GLN A 39 13.04 -9.74 22.65
N ASP A 40 13.31 -11.00 22.30
CA ASP A 40 14.42 -11.73 22.90
C ASP A 40 15.73 -11.23 22.24
N ALA A 41 15.95 -9.91 22.30
CA ALA A 41 17.15 -9.23 21.84
C ALA A 41 18.21 -9.26 22.95
N ARG A 42 18.70 -10.46 23.26
CA ARG A 42 19.99 -10.64 23.95
C ARG A 42 21.05 -11.24 23.01
N GLY A 43 21.01 -10.81 21.75
CA GLY A 43 22.00 -11.11 20.72
C GLY A 43 22.14 -10.04 19.63
N ALA A 44 21.50 -8.87 19.78
CA ALA A 44 21.62 -7.76 18.84
C ALA A 44 22.89 -6.93 19.14
N ALA A 45 24.05 -7.57 19.07
CA ALA A 45 25.29 -6.85 18.84
C ALA A 45 25.41 -6.66 17.33
N ASP A 46 25.44 -5.40 16.89
CA ASP A 46 25.81 -4.94 15.54
C ASP A 46 25.27 -5.77 14.36
N VAL A 47 23.96 -5.69 14.09
CA VAL A 47 23.50 -5.86 12.70
C VAL A 47 23.51 -4.48 12.05
N THR A 48 24.72 -3.98 11.78
CA THR A 48 24.86 -3.04 10.67
C THR A 48 24.55 -3.85 9.42
N ALA A 49 23.30 -3.77 8.94
CA ALA A 49 22.94 -4.34 7.65
C ALA A 49 23.65 -3.53 6.57
N THR A 50 24.93 -3.84 6.32
CA THR A 50 25.55 -3.55 5.03
C THR A 50 24.74 -4.31 4.00
N VAL A 51 23.82 -3.60 3.33
CA VAL A 51 23.26 -4.05 2.06
C VAL A 51 24.46 -4.15 1.12
N GLN A 52 25.04 -5.35 1.02
CA GLN A 52 26.01 -5.61 -0.04
C GLN A 52 25.24 -5.54 -1.36
N PRO A 53 25.68 -4.72 -2.33
CA PRO A 53 25.12 -4.78 -3.67
C PRO A 53 25.35 -6.21 -4.18
N VAL A 54 24.28 -6.90 -4.59
CA VAL A 54 24.37 -8.19 -5.26
C VAL A 54 25.29 -8.00 -6.48
N PRO A 55 26.48 -8.64 -6.52
CA PRO A 55 27.39 -8.47 -7.65
C PRO A 55 26.81 -9.20 -8.87
N GLY A 56 26.38 -8.47 -9.90
CA GLY A 56 26.00 -9.04 -11.20
C GLY A 56 24.64 -8.59 -11.72
N ASP A 57 23.67 -8.33 -10.86
CA ASP A 57 22.32 -7.97 -11.28
C ASP A 57 22.13 -6.47 -11.22
N ARG A 58 22.68 -5.76 -12.22
CA ARG A 58 21.99 -4.51 -12.60
C ARG A 58 20.58 -4.94 -13.00
N PRO A 59 19.51 -4.34 -12.44
CA PRO A 59 18.19 -4.53 -13.02
C PRO A 59 18.31 -4.29 -14.52
N ALA A 60 17.72 -5.18 -15.31
CA ALA A 60 17.77 -5.09 -16.77
C ALA A 60 17.55 -3.62 -17.15
N PRO A 61 18.40 -3.02 -18.01
CA PRO A 61 18.24 -1.64 -18.41
C PRO A 61 16.79 -1.41 -18.79
N LEU A 62 16.18 -0.34 -18.27
CA LEU A 62 14.83 0.02 -18.67
C LEU A 62 14.75 -0.06 -20.20
N PRO A 63 13.70 -0.72 -20.74
CA PRO A 63 13.53 -0.85 -22.18
C PRO A 63 13.81 0.51 -22.85
N ALA A 64 14.71 0.52 -23.84
CA ALA A 64 15.18 1.75 -24.48
C ALA A 64 14.05 2.52 -25.20
N ASP A 65 12.90 1.87 -25.37
CA ASP A 65 11.66 2.36 -25.97
C ASP A 65 10.72 3.06 -24.97
N ILE A 66 11.04 3.14 -23.67
CA ILE A 66 10.39 4.13 -22.81
C ILE A 66 10.78 5.51 -23.32
N GLN A 67 9.93 6.05 -24.18
CA GLN A 67 10.00 7.41 -24.71
C GLN A 67 10.08 8.38 -23.53
N ARG A 68 11.29 8.84 -23.23
CA ARG A 68 11.53 9.85 -22.19
C ARG A 68 10.92 11.15 -22.66
N ARG A 69 9.72 11.42 -22.17
CA ARG A 69 9.03 12.67 -22.48
C ARG A 69 9.66 13.78 -21.65
N PRO A 70 10.18 14.86 -22.27
CA PRO A 70 10.70 15.98 -21.50
C PRO A 70 9.59 16.55 -20.60
N LEU A 71 9.99 17.06 -19.43
CA LEU A 71 9.07 17.81 -18.57
C LEU A 71 8.48 19.00 -19.35
N ALA A 72 7.22 19.31 -19.04
CA ALA A 72 6.60 20.52 -19.57
C ALA A 72 7.39 21.76 -19.09
N SER A 73 7.49 22.79 -19.93
CA SER A 73 8.16 24.05 -19.56
C SER A 73 7.52 24.75 -18.36
N SER A 74 6.26 24.46 -18.08
CA SER A 74 5.50 24.97 -16.93
C SER A 74 5.65 24.12 -15.67
N PHE A 75 6.42 23.03 -15.71
CA PHE A 75 6.58 22.16 -14.54
C PHE A 75 7.40 22.87 -13.47
N ASP A 76 6.83 22.97 -12.27
CA ASP A 76 7.48 23.57 -11.11
C ASP A 76 7.26 22.69 -9.88
N VAL A 77 8.35 22.12 -9.37
CA VAL A 77 8.39 21.30 -8.16
C VAL A 77 7.74 22.01 -6.98
N ARG A 78 7.93 23.33 -6.85
CA ARG A 78 7.46 24.12 -5.71
C ARG A 78 5.94 24.12 -5.57
N VAL A 79 5.21 23.94 -6.67
CA VAL A 79 3.74 23.83 -6.64
C VAL A 79 3.32 22.58 -5.86
N PHE A 80 3.98 21.44 -6.09
CA PHE A 80 3.70 20.20 -5.37
C PHE A 80 4.15 20.28 -3.91
N GLU A 81 5.30 20.90 -3.64
CA GLU A 81 5.78 21.11 -2.26
C GLU A 81 4.81 22.00 -1.47
N ALA A 82 4.28 23.07 -2.07
CA ALA A 82 3.28 23.93 -1.45
C ALA A 82 1.97 23.17 -1.18
N MET A 83 1.54 22.30 -2.09
CA MET A 83 0.36 21.43 -1.88
C MET A 83 0.59 20.46 -0.71
N ALA A 84 1.76 19.82 -0.64
CA ALA A 84 2.12 18.93 0.47
C ALA A 84 2.12 19.68 1.82
N GLN A 85 2.69 20.88 1.85
CA GLN A 85 2.69 21.74 3.03
C GLN A 85 1.27 22.13 3.46
N ALA A 86 0.38 22.46 2.50
CA ALA A 86 -1.00 22.81 2.79
C ALA A 86 -1.78 21.62 3.40
N LEU A 87 -1.57 20.40 2.88
CA LEU A 87 -2.26 19.20 3.40
C LEU A 87 -1.96 18.93 4.89
N VAL A 88 -0.72 19.15 5.33
CA VAL A 88 -0.36 19.00 6.75
C VAL A 88 -0.82 20.21 7.58
N ALA A 89 -0.76 21.43 7.03
CA ALA A 89 -1.20 22.64 7.71
C ALA A 89 -2.72 22.65 7.99
N ASP A 90 -3.52 22.13 7.05
CA ASP A 90 -4.97 21.99 7.16
C ASP A 90 -5.39 20.81 8.06
N GLN A 91 -4.43 20.14 8.72
CA GLN A 91 -4.64 18.97 9.59
C GLN A 91 -5.39 17.81 8.91
N ARG A 92 -5.34 17.73 7.57
CA ARG A 92 -5.98 16.65 6.81
C ARG A 92 -5.21 15.33 6.94
N VAL A 93 -3.89 15.43 7.08
CA VAL A 93 -2.97 14.33 7.37
C VAL A 93 -1.92 14.81 8.38
N PRO A 94 -1.57 14.02 9.42
CA PRO A 94 -0.57 14.44 10.40
C PRO A 94 0.82 14.68 9.81
N GLY A 95 1.21 13.86 8.83
CA GLY A 95 2.47 13.98 8.13
C GLY A 95 2.50 13.14 6.86
N LEU A 96 3.42 13.47 5.96
CA LEU A 96 3.64 12.76 4.70
C LEU A 96 5.09 12.95 4.22
N ALA A 97 5.59 12.00 3.45
CA ALA A 97 6.82 12.15 2.70
C ALA A 97 6.51 12.14 1.20
N MET A 98 7.21 12.96 0.42
CA MET A 98 7.04 13.08 -1.03
C MET A 98 8.39 13.12 -1.73
N ALA A 99 8.53 12.31 -2.78
CA ALA A 99 9.64 12.36 -3.70
C ALA A 99 9.13 12.54 -5.14
N ILE A 100 9.82 13.38 -5.91
CA ILE A 100 9.54 13.63 -7.33
C ILE A 100 10.79 13.23 -8.11
N VAL A 101 10.64 12.27 -9.01
CA VAL A 101 11.73 11.71 -9.81
C VAL A 101 11.41 11.84 -11.29
N HIS A 102 12.35 12.32 -12.09
CA HIS A 102 12.26 12.39 -13.54
C HIS A 102 13.56 11.89 -14.15
N ASP A 103 13.49 10.96 -15.11
CA ASP A 103 14.66 10.38 -15.78
C ASP A 103 15.76 9.90 -14.82
N GLY A 104 15.33 9.25 -13.73
CA GLY A 104 16.24 8.73 -12.69
C GLY A 104 16.85 9.79 -11.79
N GLN A 105 16.53 11.07 -12.00
CA GLN A 105 16.98 12.18 -11.16
C GLN A 105 15.91 12.58 -10.15
N VAL A 106 16.32 12.69 -8.88
CA VAL A 106 15.46 13.19 -7.82
C VAL A 106 15.38 14.71 -7.92
N LEU A 107 14.22 15.23 -8.27
CA LEU A 107 13.95 16.67 -8.35
C LEU A 107 13.55 17.26 -6.98
N SER A 108 12.91 16.44 -6.13
CA SER A 108 12.63 16.76 -4.72
C SER A 108 12.44 15.47 -3.92
N ALA A 109 12.82 15.49 -2.64
CA ALA A 109 12.57 14.45 -1.65
C ALA A 109 12.48 15.10 -0.28
N ARG A 110 11.27 15.18 0.29
CA ARG A 110 11.00 15.92 1.54
C ARG A 110 9.95 15.24 2.40
N GLY A 111 10.09 15.42 3.72
CA GLY A 111 9.08 15.12 4.72
C GLY A 111 8.31 16.38 5.12
N TYR A 112 7.05 16.22 5.50
CA TYR A 112 6.15 17.29 5.93
C TYR A 112 5.34 16.82 7.14
N GLY A 113 5.09 17.73 8.08
CA GLY A 113 4.31 17.44 9.28
C GLY A 113 5.05 16.55 10.28
N ILE A 114 4.29 15.72 10.99
CA ILE A 114 4.76 14.90 12.12
C ILE A 114 4.36 13.44 11.98
N THR A 115 5.08 12.54 12.65
CA THR A 115 4.88 11.09 12.60
C THR A 115 3.69 10.62 13.44
N ASP A 116 3.50 11.21 14.62
CA ASP A 116 2.45 10.85 15.58
C ASP A 116 1.87 12.11 16.25
N VAL A 117 0.55 12.15 16.47
CA VAL A 117 -0.14 13.31 17.05
C VAL A 117 0.07 13.46 18.56
N ASN A 118 0.46 12.39 19.25
CA ASN A 118 0.78 12.35 20.68
C ASN A 118 2.29 12.47 20.92
N ASN A 119 3.12 11.89 20.05
CA ASN A 119 4.59 12.00 20.09
C ASN A 119 5.12 12.63 18.78
N ALA A 120 4.97 13.95 18.69
CA ALA A 120 5.23 14.72 17.48
C ALA A 120 6.73 14.78 17.12
N GLU A 121 7.20 13.81 16.33
CA GLU A 121 8.50 13.88 15.68
C GLU A 121 8.34 14.34 14.23
N PRO A 122 9.23 15.21 13.70
CA PRO A 122 9.17 15.62 12.31
C PRO A 122 9.29 14.43 11.35
N VAL A 123 8.51 14.43 10.27
CA VAL A 123 8.74 13.49 9.17
C VAL A 123 10.02 13.87 8.44
N ASP A 124 10.91 12.91 8.27
CA ASP A 124 12.21 13.06 7.60
C ASP A 124 12.53 11.87 6.66
N ALA A 125 13.77 11.84 6.15
CA ALA A 125 14.23 10.78 5.24
C ALA A 125 14.37 9.39 5.89
N HIS A 126 14.33 9.31 7.22
CA HIS A 126 14.46 8.06 7.97
C HIS A 126 13.13 7.56 8.54
N THR A 127 12.06 8.34 8.37
CA THR A 127 10.71 7.99 8.81
C THR A 127 10.19 6.77 8.05
N VAL A 128 9.79 5.72 8.78
CA VAL A 128 9.25 4.48 8.20
C VAL A 128 7.72 4.55 8.15
N PHE A 129 7.15 4.33 6.96
CA PHE A 129 5.71 4.26 6.74
C PHE A 129 5.24 2.82 6.51
N ARG A 130 4.01 2.51 6.93
CA ARG A 130 3.36 1.24 6.60
C ARG A 130 2.89 1.27 5.13
N LEU A 131 3.49 0.43 4.29
CA LEU A 131 3.28 0.43 2.83
C LEU A 131 1.90 -0.07 2.36
N ALA A 132 1.20 -0.87 3.17
CA ALA A 132 -0.09 -1.46 2.82
C ALA A 132 -0.09 -2.10 1.41
N SER A 133 -1.02 -1.74 0.53
CA SER A 133 -1.13 -2.38 -0.80
C SER A 133 0.02 -2.04 -1.76
N LEU A 134 0.91 -1.09 -1.43
CA LEU A 134 2.13 -0.86 -2.21
C LEU A 134 3.04 -2.10 -2.23
N SER A 135 2.92 -2.99 -1.23
CA SER A 135 3.64 -4.28 -1.20
C SER A 135 3.38 -5.16 -2.43
N LYS A 136 2.24 -5.00 -3.12
CA LYS A 136 1.92 -5.81 -4.32
C LYS A 136 2.86 -5.51 -5.48
N SER A 137 3.32 -4.27 -5.62
CA SER A 137 4.28 -3.91 -6.68
C SER A 137 5.62 -4.60 -6.47
N PHE A 138 6.07 -4.71 -5.22
CA PHE A 138 7.26 -5.49 -4.86
C PHE A 138 7.08 -6.97 -5.18
N ALA A 139 5.97 -7.58 -4.73
CA ALA A 139 5.67 -8.98 -5.02
C ALA A 139 5.61 -9.25 -6.53
N GLY A 140 4.92 -8.41 -7.30
CA GLY A 140 4.84 -8.53 -8.76
C GLY A 140 6.19 -8.38 -9.46
N THR A 141 7.05 -7.46 -8.98
CA THR A 141 8.40 -7.27 -9.53
C THR A 141 9.27 -8.50 -9.28
N LEU A 142 9.25 -9.05 -8.05
CA LEU A 142 9.96 -10.28 -7.71
C LEU A 142 9.46 -11.46 -8.54
N THR A 143 8.14 -11.59 -8.75
CA THR A 143 7.60 -12.61 -9.66
C THR A 143 8.13 -12.44 -11.09
N GLY A 144 8.19 -11.21 -11.60
CA GLY A 144 8.75 -10.94 -12.93
C GLY A 144 10.24 -11.30 -13.04
N MET A 145 11.02 -11.07 -11.99
CA MET A 145 12.43 -11.51 -11.92
C MET A 145 12.52 -13.03 -11.99
N LEU A 146 11.73 -13.75 -11.19
CA LEU A 146 11.69 -15.22 -11.20
C LEU A 146 11.26 -15.78 -12.57
N VAL A 147 10.38 -15.09 -13.29
CA VAL A 147 10.02 -15.47 -14.66
C VAL A 147 11.18 -15.23 -15.64
N ALA A 148 11.87 -14.09 -15.54
CA ALA A 148 13.02 -13.79 -16.37
C ALA A 148 14.19 -14.77 -16.16
N GLU A 149 14.37 -15.24 -14.92
CA GLU A 149 15.34 -16.27 -14.53
C GLU A 149 14.91 -17.70 -14.94
N GLY A 150 13.69 -17.87 -15.46
CA GLY A 150 13.13 -19.18 -15.83
C GLY A 150 12.73 -20.06 -14.64
N ALA A 151 12.74 -19.53 -13.41
CA ALA A 151 12.30 -20.23 -12.22
C ALA A 151 10.77 -20.39 -12.16
N LEU A 152 10.04 -19.49 -12.82
CA LEU A 152 8.58 -19.50 -12.98
C LEU A 152 8.22 -19.18 -14.44
N ARG A 153 6.97 -19.44 -14.82
CA ARG A 153 6.35 -18.91 -16.04
C ARG A 153 5.10 -18.13 -15.67
N TRP A 154 4.69 -17.19 -16.52
CA TRP A 154 3.45 -16.43 -16.29
C TRP A 154 2.20 -17.31 -16.22
N ASP A 155 2.23 -18.46 -16.89
CA ASP A 155 1.18 -19.47 -16.95
C ASP A 155 1.45 -20.69 -16.05
N SER A 156 2.45 -20.60 -15.17
CA SER A 156 2.71 -21.60 -14.14
C SER A 156 1.47 -21.80 -13.25
N ARG A 157 1.10 -23.06 -12.99
CA ARG A 157 -0.03 -23.36 -12.11
C ARG A 157 0.42 -23.25 -10.66
N VAL A 158 -0.37 -22.58 -9.83
CA VAL A 158 -0.09 -22.50 -8.37
C VAL A 158 -0.04 -23.89 -7.74
N ALA A 159 -0.86 -24.83 -8.22
CA ALA A 159 -0.90 -26.21 -7.76
C ALA A 159 0.44 -26.96 -7.93
N ASP A 160 1.26 -26.58 -8.91
CA ASP A 160 2.57 -27.21 -9.14
C ASP A 160 3.57 -26.86 -8.03
N PHE A 161 3.39 -25.69 -7.38
CA PHE A 161 4.24 -25.20 -6.28
C PHE A 161 3.62 -25.46 -4.90
N MET A 162 2.30 -25.60 -4.84
CA MET A 162 1.57 -25.87 -3.61
C MET A 162 0.57 -27.02 -3.82
N PRO A 163 1.03 -28.29 -3.83
CA PRO A 163 0.19 -29.45 -4.14
C PRO A 163 -0.97 -29.68 -3.16
N SER A 164 -0.87 -29.13 -1.94
CA SER A 164 -1.92 -29.17 -0.93
C SER A 164 -3.00 -28.10 -1.12
N LEU A 165 -2.82 -27.16 -2.06
CA LEU A 165 -3.83 -26.16 -2.37
C LEU A 165 -5.03 -26.84 -3.03
N GLN A 166 -6.17 -26.79 -2.35
CA GLN A 166 -7.47 -27.16 -2.91
C GLN A 166 -8.30 -25.90 -3.06
N LEU A 167 -8.70 -25.59 -4.29
CA LEU A 167 -9.64 -24.50 -4.56
C LEU A 167 -11.07 -25.03 -4.37
N ALA A 168 -12.00 -24.12 -4.05
CA ALA A 168 -13.42 -24.48 -3.89
C ALA A 168 -14.01 -25.04 -5.19
N ASP A 169 -13.55 -24.53 -6.34
CA ASP A 169 -13.78 -25.11 -7.65
C ASP A 169 -12.51 -25.88 -8.08
N PRO A 170 -12.56 -27.22 -8.17
CA PRO A 170 -11.40 -28.02 -8.58
C PRO A 170 -10.96 -27.72 -10.02
N ASP A 171 -11.85 -27.25 -10.89
CA ASP A 171 -11.54 -26.91 -12.28
C ASP A 171 -10.85 -25.55 -12.40
N ALA A 172 -10.98 -24.67 -11.40
CA ALA A 172 -10.26 -23.40 -11.37
C ALA A 172 -8.73 -23.55 -11.24
N ALA A 173 -8.26 -24.73 -10.80
CA ALA A 173 -6.84 -25.06 -10.76
C ALA A 173 -6.37 -25.83 -12.02
N SER A 174 -7.30 -26.24 -12.89
CA SER A 174 -7.01 -26.96 -14.14
C SER A 174 -6.49 -26.00 -15.21
N PRO A 175 -5.63 -26.45 -16.13
CA PRO A 175 -5.17 -25.61 -17.23
C PRO A 175 -6.36 -25.15 -18.09
N SER A 176 -6.41 -23.87 -18.45
CA SER A 176 -7.31 -23.38 -19.48
C SER A 176 -6.99 -24.15 -20.76
N VAL A 177 -7.91 -25.01 -21.20
CA VAL A 177 -7.80 -25.67 -22.51
C VAL A 177 -8.12 -24.60 -23.54
N GLU A 178 -7.08 -23.98 -24.10
CA GLU A 178 -7.20 -23.19 -25.32
C GLU A 178 -6.21 -23.73 -26.34
N ALA A 179 -6.75 -24.10 -27.51
CA ALA A 179 -6.09 -24.75 -28.65
C ALA A 179 -5.54 -23.72 -29.65
#